data_AF-A0A964Q378-F1
#
_entry.id   AF-A0A964Q378-F1
#
_cell.length_a   1.000
_cell.length_b   1.000
_cell.length_c   1.000
_cell.angle_alpha   90.00
_cell.angle_beta   90.00
_cell.angle_gamma   90.00
#
_symmetry.space_group_name_H-M   'P 1'
#
loop_
_entity.id
_entity.type
_entity.pdbx_description
1 polymer ?
#
loop_
_entity_poly.entity_id
_entity_poly.type
_entity_poly.pdbx_seq_one_letter_code
_entity_poly.pdbx_strand_id
1 'polypeptide(L)'
;MFRLAVLPFAVVGILAVSSLQAQDAKETKKAQITLKLLDKKASVDFKETRLQEIIDELKDHAKGLRIQIDAKGGVSQNRKLSFSGKDVTINKILEGLLKKEGLGYGVISNEKDAYDGSVYIKVGGELGGVIRKR
;
A
#
# COMPACT_ATOMS: atom_id res chain seq x y z
N MET A 1 70.18 19.44 4.04
CA MET A 1 69.29 20.52 3.55
C MET A 1 67.86 20.04 3.75
N PHE A 2 67.23 20.32 4.89
CA PHE A 2 66.43 21.51 5.24
C PHE A 2 65.16 21.72 4.39
N ARG A 3 64.05 21.83 5.12
CA ARG A 3 62.64 21.83 4.75
C ARG A 3 62.18 23.16 4.12
N LEU A 4 60.97 23.10 3.53
CA LEU A 4 59.89 24.12 3.58
C LEU A 4 59.83 25.16 2.44
N ALA A 5 58.77 25.09 1.63
CA ALA A 5 57.92 26.24 1.28
C ALA A 5 56.59 25.76 0.68
N VAL A 6 55.51 26.25 1.27
CA VAL A 6 54.08 25.99 1.01
C VAL A 6 53.55 27.13 0.14
N LEU A 7 52.59 26.89 -0.76
CA LEU A 7 51.27 27.58 -0.82
C LEU A 7 50.43 27.10 -2.04
N PRO A 8 49.08 27.25 -1.98
CA PRO A 8 48.13 26.25 -2.45
C PRO A 8 47.42 26.68 -3.74
N PHE A 9 46.95 25.71 -4.53
CA PHE A 9 45.85 25.94 -5.45
C PHE A 9 44.73 24.98 -5.11
N ALA A 10 43.68 25.54 -4.53
CA ALA A 10 42.42 24.88 -4.26
C ALA A 10 41.78 24.43 -5.58
N VAL A 11 41.45 23.14 -5.70
CA VAL A 11 40.41 22.68 -6.62
C VAL A 11 39.51 21.70 -5.87
N VAL A 12 38.51 22.29 -5.22
CA VAL A 12 37.09 21.92 -5.27
C VAL A 12 36.81 20.41 -5.34
N GLY A 13 36.52 19.85 -4.17
CA GLY A 13 35.86 18.56 -4.06
C GLY A 13 34.44 18.63 -4.61
N ILE A 14 34.19 17.92 -5.71
CA ILE A 14 32.83 17.57 -6.15
C ILE A 14 32.52 16.21 -5.51
N LEU A 15 31.97 16.27 -4.29
CA LEU A 15 31.16 15.18 -3.77
C LEU A 15 29.88 15.18 -4.60
N ALA A 16 29.84 14.31 -5.62
CA ALA A 16 28.60 13.95 -6.30
C ALA A 16 27.73 13.17 -5.30
N VAL A 17 27.00 13.92 -4.48
CA VAL A 17 25.88 13.39 -3.71
C VAL A 17 24.83 13.01 -4.75
N SER A 18 24.85 11.73 -5.14
CA SER A 18 23.75 11.11 -5.89
C SER A 18 22.52 11.20 -5.00
N SER A 19 21.79 12.31 -5.13
CA SER A 19 20.47 12.45 -4.57
C SER A 19 19.66 11.25 -5.02
N LEU A 20 19.41 10.35 -4.07
CA LEU A 20 18.23 9.50 -4.06
C LEU A 20 17.04 10.41 -4.37
N GLN A 21 16.68 10.52 -5.64
CA GLN A 21 15.30 10.79 -5.99
C GLN A 21 14.55 9.51 -5.62
N ALA A 22 14.31 9.34 -4.32
CA ALA A 22 13.08 8.73 -3.87
C ALA A 22 12.00 9.51 -4.62
N GLN A 23 11.45 8.89 -5.65
CA GLN A 23 10.29 9.37 -6.34
C GLN A 23 9.18 9.38 -5.30
N ASP A 24 9.08 10.47 -4.56
CA ASP A 24 7.94 10.85 -3.77
C ASP A 24 6.85 11.18 -4.78
N ALA A 25 6.29 10.10 -5.35
CA ALA A 25 5.10 10.13 -6.15
C ALA A 25 4.01 10.63 -5.21
N LYS A 26 3.83 11.97 -5.15
CA LYS A 26 2.82 12.66 -4.35
C LYS A 26 1.59 11.78 -4.22
N GLU A 27 1.46 11.14 -3.06
CA GLU A 27 0.32 10.31 -2.81
C GLU A 27 -0.91 11.20 -2.88
N THR A 28 -1.86 10.83 -3.73
CA THR A 28 -3.05 11.65 -3.90
C THR A 28 -3.75 11.82 -2.55
N LYS A 29 -4.43 12.94 -2.35
CA LYS A 29 -5.18 13.16 -1.10
C LYS A 29 -6.14 12.01 -0.82
N LYS A 30 -6.68 11.37 -1.87
CA LYS A 30 -7.56 10.20 -1.77
C LYS A 30 -6.82 8.94 -1.33
N ALA A 31 -5.64 8.65 -1.89
CA ALA A 31 -4.81 7.53 -1.45
C ALA A 31 -4.42 7.65 0.03
N GLN A 32 -4.05 8.86 0.48
CA GLN A 32 -3.75 9.11 1.90
C GLN A 32 -4.97 8.95 2.82
N ILE A 33 -6.17 9.37 2.38
CA ILE A 33 -7.41 9.13 3.13
C ILE A 33 -7.63 7.63 3.28
N THR A 34 -7.44 6.86 2.21
CA THR A 34 -7.59 5.41 2.22
C THR A 34 -6.58 4.71 3.12
N LEU A 35 -5.32 5.15 3.13
CA LEU A 35 -4.32 4.63 4.09
C LEU A 35 -4.72 4.92 5.53
N LYS A 36 -5.23 6.12 5.83
CA LYS A 36 -5.76 6.46 7.16
C LYS A 36 -6.98 5.62 7.54
N LEU A 37 -7.85 5.29 6.59
CA LEU A 37 -8.98 4.40 6.81
C LEU A 37 -8.51 2.95 7.08
N LEU A 38 -7.47 2.50 6.39
CA LEU A 38 -6.86 1.18 6.60
C LEU A 38 -6.16 1.04 7.97
N ASP A 39 -5.69 2.15 8.53
CA ASP A 39 -5.08 2.19 9.87
C ASP A 39 -6.12 2.15 11.01
N LYS A 40 -7.41 2.31 10.70
CA LYS A 40 -8.46 2.14 11.71
C LYS A 40 -8.45 0.72 12.26
N LYS A 41 -8.55 0.63 13.58
CA LYS A 41 -8.75 -0.62 14.30
C LYS A 41 -10.20 -1.08 14.14
N ALA A 42 -10.37 -2.34 13.81
CA ALA A 42 -11.66 -3.02 13.76
C ALA A 42 -11.54 -4.38 14.44
N SER A 43 -12.66 -4.87 14.95
CA SER A 43 -12.77 -6.21 15.50
C SER A 43 -13.73 -6.98 14.62
N VAL A 44 -13.24 -8.01 13.93
CA VAL A 44 -14.00 -8.79 12.95
C VAL A 44 -13.81 -10.28 13.21
N ASP A 45 -14.87 -11.05 13.03
CA ASP A 45 -14.86 -12.51 13.10
C ASP A 45 -15.50 -13.09 11.85
N PHE A 46 -14.68 -13.34 10.83
CA PHE A 46 -15.09 -13.99 9.60
C PHE A 46 -14.82 -15.49 9.68
N LYS A 47 -15.86 -16.30 9.51
CA LYS A 47 -15.78 -17.77 9.47
C LYS A 47 -16.44 -18.26 8.21
N GLU A 48 -15.65 -18.81 7.30
CA GLU A 48 -16.09 -19.28 5.99
C GLU A 48 -16.93 -18.24 5.21
N THR A 49 -16.63 -16.96 5.43
CA THR A 49 -17.36 -15.84 4.84
C THR A 49 -16.82 -15.57 3.45
N ARG A 50 -17.70 -15.23 2.49
CA ARG A 50 -17.25 -14.92 1.13
C ARG A 50 -16.42 -13.64 1.13
N LEU A 51 -15.35 -13.60 0.32
CA LEU A 51 -14.49 -12.43 0.17
C LEU A 51 -15.30 -11.16 -0.14
N GLN A 52 -16.33 -11.27 -0.99
CA GLN A 52 -17.22 -10.14 -1.28
C GLN A 52 -17.95 -9.61 -0.04
N GLU A 53 -18.47 -10.48 0.81
CA GLU A 53 -19.18 -10.10 2.04
C GLU A 53 -18.21 -9.48 3.05
N ILE A 54 -17.01 -10.06 3.19
CA ILE A 54 -15.96 -9.50 4.05
C ILE A 54 -15.59 -8.08 3.60
N ILE A 55 -15.44 -7.87 2.29
CA ILE A 55 -15.13 -6.56 1.73
C ILE A 55 -16.28 -5.57 1.97
N ASP A 56 -17.53 -6.01 1.88
CA ASP A 56 -18.69 -5.17 2.15
C ASP A 56 -18.75 -4.74 3.62
N GLU A 57 -18.53 -5.67 4.54
CA GLU A 57 -18.45 -5.37 5.98
C GLU A 57 -17.30 -4.41 6.30
N LEU A 58 -16.12 -4.60 5.69
CA LEU A 58 -15.00 -3.67 5.84
C LEU A 58 -15.30 -2.27 5.30
N LYS A 59 -16.10 -2.15 4.23
CA LYS A 59 -16.55 -0.86 3.70
C LYS A 59 -17.55 -0.18 4.65
N ASP A 60 -18.38 -0.94 5.34
CA ASP A 60 -19.31 -0.40 6.34
C ASP A 60 -18.56 0.12 7.58
N HIS A 61 -17.56 -0.63 8.06
CA HIS A 61 -16.67 -0.19 9.14
C HIS A 61 -15.83 1.04 8.77
N ALA A 62 -15.31 1.07 7.54
CA ALA A 62 -14.55 2.19 7.01
C ALA A 62 -15.35 2.93 5.94
N LYS A 63 -16.44 3.61 6.36
CA LYS A 63 -17.25 4.43 5.44
C LYS A 63 -16.36 5.37 4.61
N GLY A 64 -16.43 5.21 3.29
CA GLY A 64 -15.59 5.92 2.32
C GLY A 64 -14.45 5.10 1.72
N LEU A 65 -14.17 3.91 2.27
CA LEU A 65 -13.19 2.98 1.71
C LEU A 65 -13.73 2.40 0.40
N ARG A 66 -13.02 2.64 -0.70
CA ARG A 66 -13.32 2.00 -1.99
C ARG A 66 -12.39 0.82 -2.17
N ILE A 67 -12.97 -0.38 -2.32
CA ILE A 67 -12.22 -1.61 -2.58
C ILE A 67 -12.66 -2.13 -3.95
N GLN A 68 -11.68 -2.34 -4.81
CA GLN A 68 -11.74 -2.90 -6.14
C GLN A 68 -11.10 -4.29 -6.13
N ILE A 69 -11.79 -5.26 -6.73
CA ILE A 69 -11.33 -6.64 -6.80
C ILE A 69 -10.98 -6.94 -8.25
N ASP A 70 -9.77 -7.41 -8.49
CA ASP A 70 -9.33 -7.80 -9.82
C ASP A 70 -9.86 -9.20 -10.20
N ALA A 71 -11.17 -9.26 -10.48
CA ALA A 71 -11.81 -10.49 -10.94
C ALA A 71 -11.19 -11.00 -12.25
N LYS A 72 -10.67 -10.09 -13.09
CA LYS A 72 -9.98 -10.43 -14.35
C LYS A 72 -8.62 -11.09 -14.13
N GLY A 73 -7.84 -10.68 -13.13
CA GLY A 73 -6.55 -11.29 -12.78
C GLY A 73 -6.66 -12.52 -11.87
N GLY A 74 -7.85 -13.10 -11.72
CA GLY A 74 -8.03 -14.37 -11.02
C GLY A 74 -8.40 -14.25 -9.54
N VAL A 75 -8.74 -13.06 -9.04
CA VAL A 75 -9.27 -12.93 -7.68
C VAL A 75 -10.74 -13.36 -7.66
N SER A 76 -11.01 -14.57 -7.14
CA SER A 76 -12.37 -15.07 -7.02
C SER A 76 -13.09 -14.47 -5.79
N GLN A 77 -14.18 -13.75 -6.06
CA GLN A 77 -15.03 -13.09 -5.06
C GLN A 77 -15.84 -14.08 -4.20
N ASN A 78 -16.04 -15.29 -4.73
CA ASN A 78 -16.79 -16.36 -4.06
C ASN A 78 -15.91 -17.22 -3.14
N ARG A 79 -14.62 -16.90 -2.99
CA ARG A 79 -13.73 -17.60 -2.07
C ARG A 79 -14.19 -17.37 -0.64
N LYS A 80 -14.29 -18.45 0.12
CA LYS A 80 -14.62 -18.41 1.54
C LYS A 80 -13.34 -18.26 2.34
N LEU A 81 -13.24 -17.19 3.10
CA LEU A 81 -12.09 -16.89 3.94
C LEU A 81 -12.49 -16.91 5.40
N SER A 82 -11.52 -17.24 6.25
CA SER A 82 -11.70 -17.21 7.69
C SER A 82 -10.58 -16.39 8.31
N PHE A 83 -10.95 -15.36 9.03
CA PHE A 83 -10.04 -14.48 9.75
C PHE A 83 -10.78 -13.94 10.97
N SER A 84 -10.14 -14.04 12.13
CA SER A 84 -10.65 -13.48 13.37
C SER A 84 -9.57 -12.60 13.96
N GLY A 85 -9.92 -11.36 14.29
CA GLY A 85 -8.99 -10.42 14.89
C GLY A 85 -9.76 -9.39 15.70
N LYS A 86 -9.31 -9.17 16.93
CA LYS A 86 -9.81 -8.11 17.80
C LYS A 86 -8.77 -7.00 17.89
N ASP A 87 -9.24 -5.75 17.83
CA ASP A 87 -8.37 -4.55 17.91
C ASP A 87 -7.24 -4.52 16.87
N VAL A 88 -7.48 -5.11 15.70
CA VAL A 88 -6.52 -5.18 14.59
C VAL A 88 -6.84 -4.11 13.55
N THR A 89 -5.82 -3.56 12.89
CA THR A 89 -6.05 -2.59 11.82
C THR A 89 -6.69 -3.27 10.60
N ILE A 90 -7.52 -2.55 9.86
CA ILE A 90 -8.13 -3.06 8.60
C ILE A 90 -7.04 -3.52 7.62
N ASN A 91 -5.91 -2.82 7.61
CA ASN A 91 -4.70 -3.25 6.90
C ASN A 91 -4.30 -4.69 7.31
N LYS A 92 -4.13 -4.97 8.60
CA LYS A 92 -3.75 -6.30 9.12
C LYS A 92 -4.80 -7.36 8.84
N ILE A 93 -6.08 -6.99 8.89
CA ILE A 93 -7.20 -7.89 8.54
C ILE A 93 -7.07 -8.29 7.06
N LEU A 94 -6.92 -7.32 6.16
CA LEU A 94 -6.75 -7.56 4.72
C LEU A 94 -5.47 -8.35 4.43
N GLU A 95 -4.35 -8.01 5.07
CA GLU A 95 -3.11 -8.78 4.95
C GLU A 95 -3.31 -10.23 5.37
N GLY A 96 -3.95 -10.48 6.52
CA GLY A 96 -4.18 -11.84 7.02
C GLY A 96 -5.11 -12.66 6.11
N LEU A 97 -6.18 -12.04 5.61
CA LEU A 97 -7.11 -12.66 4.68
C LEU A 97 -6.47 -12.98 3.33
N LEU A 98 -5.76 -12.02 2.75
CA LEU A 98 -5.22 -12.11 1.40
C LEU A 98 -3.94 -12.96 1.37
N LYS A 99 -3.03 -12.80 2.34
CA LYS A 99 -1.78 -13.56 2.42
C LYS A 99 -2.03 -15.06 2.52
N LYS A 100 -3.07 -15.48 3.26
CA LYS A 100 -3.43 -16.91 3.39
C LYS A 100 -3.78 -17.55 2.05
N GLU A 101 -4.29 -16.77 1.11
CA GLU A 101 -4.74 -17.24 -0.20
C GLU A 101 -3.75 -16.92 -1.34
N GLY A 102 -2.58 -16.33 -1.02
CA GLY A 102 -1.62 -15.85 -2.02
C GLY A 102 -2.12 -14.62 -2.80
N LEU A 103 -3.02 -13.86 -2.20
CA LEU A 103 -3.55 -12.62 -2.74
C LEU A 103 -2.83 -11.43 -2.10
N GLY A 104 -2.87 -10.32 -2.83
CA GLY A 104 -2.23 -9.07 -2.47
C GLY A 104 -3.18 -7.91 -2.64
N TYR A 105 -2.84 -6.77 -2.06
CA TYR A 105 -3.57 -5.54 -2.27
C TYR A 105 -2.63 -4.33 -2.32
N GLY A 106 -3.03 -3.32 -3.08
CA GLY A 106 -2.35 -2.04 -3.12
C GLY A 106 -3.34 -0.89 -3.22
N VAL A 107 -2.95 0.31 -2.80
CA VAL A 107 -3.78 1.50 -2.91
C VAL A 107 -3.49 2.19 -4.24
N ILE A 108 -4.51 2.39 -5.07
CA ILE A 108 -4.37 3.12 -6.33
C ILE A 108 -4.11 4.59 -6.01
N SER A 109 -2.95 5.12 -6.44
CA SER A 109 -2.63 6.54 -6.37
C SER A 109 -2.35 7.05 -7.77
N ASN A 110 -3.39 7.52 -8.43
CA ASN A 110 -3.32 8.04 -9.79
C ASN A 110 -4.44 9.07 -9.98
N GLU A 111 -4.12 10.36 -9.95
CA GLU A 111 -5.09 11.46 -10.10
C GLU A 111 -5.91 11.39 -11.39
N LYS A 112 -5.38 10.74 -12.44
CA LYS A 112 -6.05 10.57 -13.73
C LYS A 112 -6.97 9.35 -13.79
N ASP A 113 -6.89 8.45 -12.81
CA ASP A 113 -7.71 7.25 -12.75
C ASP A 113 -9.00 7.51 -11.95
N ALA A 114 -10.13 7.06 -12.47
CA ALA A 114 -11.42 7.23 -11.79
C ALA A 114 -11.48 6.51 -10.43
N TYR A 115 -10.60 5.54 -10.20
CA TYR A 115 -10.48 4.75 -8.98
C TYR A 115 -9.34 5.23 -8.07
N ASP A 116 -8.81 6.43 -8.28
CA ASP A 116 -7.85 7.07 -7.37
C ASP A 116 -8.29 6.99 -5.90
N GLY A 117 -7.38 6.53 -5.05
CA GLY A 117 -7.62 6.25 -3.64
C GLY A 117 -8.41 4.97 -3.37
N SER A 118 -8.60 4.08 -4.33
CA SER A 118 -9.24 2.77 -4.07
C SER A 118 -8.19 1.71 -3.73
N VAL A 119 -8.51 0.84 -2.79
CA VAL A 119 -7.78 -0.40 -2.54
C VAL A 119 -8.03 -1.35 -3.71
N TYR A 120 -6.99 -1.84 -4.35
CA TYR A 120 -7.06 -2.79 -5.45
C TYR A 120 -6.47 -4.11 -5.01
N ILE A 121 -7.32 -5.14 -4.99
CA ILE A 121 -6.95 -6.50 -4.61
C ILE A 121 -6.61 -7.25 -5.90
N LYS A 122 -5.42 -7.84 -5.95
CA LYS A 122 -4.93 -8.62 -7.09
C LYS A 122 -4.31 -9.94 -6.63
N VAL A 123 -4.15 -10.88 -7.55
CA VAL A 123 -3.38 -12.10 -7.27
C VAL A 123 -1.89 -11.74 -7.19
N GLY A 124 -1.19 -12.17 -6.15
CA GLY A 124 0.23 -11.88 -5.92
C GLY A 124 0.55 -11.60 -4.46
N GLY A 125 1.84 -11.57 -4.11
CA GLY A 125 2.31 -11.38 -2.73
C GLY A 125 2.48 -9.91 -2.29
N GLU A 126 2.09 -8.95 -3.11
CA GLU A 126 2.29 -7.52 -2.80
C GLU A 126 1.20 -7.02 -1.84
N LEU A 127 1.61 -6.56 -0.66
CA LEU A 127 0.73 -6.09 0.41
C LEU A 127 1.04 -4.62 0.75
N GLY A 128 0.01 -3.77 0.78
CA GLY A 128 0.10 -2.42 1.33
C GLY A 128 0.87 -1.40 0.50
N GLY A 129 1.27 -1.72 -0.72
CA GLY A 129 1.99 -0.81 -1.62
C GLY A 129 1.06 0.16 -2.35
N VAL A 130 1.51 1.39 -2.56
CA VAL A 130 0.85 2.33 -3.47
C VAL A 130 1.10 1.87 -4.91
N ILE A 131 0.03 1.49 -5.61
CA ILE A 131 0.12 1.06 -7.01
C ILE A 131 -0.26 2.20 -7.93
N ARG A 132 0.57 2.44 -8.94
CA ARG A 132 0.20 3.23 -10.11
C ARG A 132 -0.34 2.29 -11.15
N LYS A 133 -1.66 2.26 -11.31
CA LYS A 133 -2.29 1.63 -12.47
C LYS A 133 -1.86 2.44 -13.69
N ARG A 134 -1.04 1.82 -14.54
CA ARG A 134 -0.48 2.42 -15.74
C ARG A 134 -1.52 2.45 -16.86
#